data_AF-A0A3R7Q3T0-F1
#
_entry.id   AF-A0A3R7Q3T0-F1
#
_cell.length_a   1.000
_cell.length_b   1.000
_cell.length_c   1.000
_cell.angle_alpha   90.00
_cell.angle_beta   90.00
_cell.angle_gamma   90.00
#
_symmetry.space_group_name_H-M   'P 1'
#
loop_
_entity.id
_entity.type
_entity.pdbx_description
1 polymer ?
#
loop_
_entity_poly.entity_id
_entity_poly.type
_entity_poly.pdbx_seq_one_letter_code
_entity_poly.pdbx_strand_id
1 'polypeptide(L)'
;MPDRRVGGDRILFMVVECAHQSTPCPSRRIPNHVRFDSTSSEAKVLVVGLPCTADRAQSVVGLSSNGMNTEGDVKWLFPVGSSVEKMNVAATHAQLNLIASLTLRSAVPLSADHFHRTLVQLQRKVASLRTCFRQRDQELWVCEVMEPKIDFQVIENSDLETEIDKLIIKPFAKPAVEPVWLARLLQTSDEPSCRGSELKDFPHQYSFLFSFHHGAVDGISGLLVLTAFQKLLEDVVTGAHISEEQYGRLVSEEQTMKLERKTLDKLESNPKEFQRLVEEMAGTISTPLINQAFGTPAKEEFPTRILQRVVKAHQLHTLHERCRSLGITLNSALASIINTALVELVAEAGLEKDAYAITSQHAINKRRYWKGDNSMVLGNHVGPMSHTMHTPRGNRKDFWEYAKRFDTEFRKKLKEEYIFQEKIIRSRLLPEDYSHEAFYSSSPPTVYDYLMSNIVIPHKFDMIREVIQLTD
;
A
#
# COMPACT_ATOMS: atom_id res chain seq x y z
N MET A 1 0.57 -6.69 -43.53
CA MET A 1 1.48 -6.43 -42.40
C MET A 1 0.62 -6.05 -41.22
N PRO A 2 0.71 -6.71 -40.05
CA PRO A 2 -0.15 -6.36 -38.92
C PRO A 2 0.49 -5.20 -38.14
N ASP A 3 -0.27 -4.13 -38.02
CA ASP A 3 0.02 -2.93 -37.22
C ASP A 3 0.18 -3.30 -35.74
N ARG A 4 1.38 -3.08 -35.19
CA ARG A 4 1.64 -3.17 -33.76
C ARG A 4 1.11 -1.91 -33.08
N ARG A 5 -0.07 -2.00 -32.45
CA ARG A 5 -0.52 -0.97 -31.51
C ARG A 5 0.35 -1.02 -30.25
N VAL A 6 1.04 0.08 -29.97
CA VAL A 6 1.82 0.30 -28.74
C VAL A 6 0.84 0.70 -27.64
N GLY A 7 0.54 -0.22 -26.72
CA GLY A 7 -0.27 0.08 -25.54
C GLY A 7 0.49 0.99 -24.56
N GLY A 8 -0.17 2.03 -24.06
CA GLY A 8 0.37 2.93 -23.04
C GLY A 8 0.39 2.26 -21.67
N ASP A 9 1.57 2.20 -21.05
CA ASP A 9 1.75 1.67 -19.71
C ASP A 9 1.44 2.78 -18.67
N ARG A 10 0.47 2.55 -17.77
CA ARG A 10 0.23 3.40 -16.60
C ARG A 10 0.67 2.69 -15.33
N ILE A 11 1.36 3.42 -14.46
CA ILE A 11 1.93 2.93 -13.21
C ILE A 11 1.53 3.91 -12.11
N LEU A 12 1.05 3.37 -10.99
CA LEU A 12 0.62 4.15 -9.84
C LEU A 12 1.81 4.54 -8.96
N PHE A 13 1.91 5.83 -8.64
CA PHE A 13 2.89 6.37 -7.71
C PHE A 13 2.21 6.91 -6.46
N MET A 14 2.86 6.73 -5.32
CA MET A 14 2.52 7.42 -4.09
C MET A 14 3.81 7.81 -3.40
N VAL A 15 3.93 9.10 -3.13
CA VAL A 15 4.91 9.70 -2.22
C VAL A 15 4.06 10.39 -1.17
N VAL A 16 4.25 10.04 0.11
CA VAL A 16 3.58 10.72 1.23
C VAL A 16 4.47 11.90 1.62
N GLU A 17 3.96 13.10 1.47
CA GLU A 17 4.63 14.35 1.84
C GLU A 17 3.69 15.13 2.76
N CYS A 18 4.16 15.51 3.95
CA CYS A 18 3.43 16.38 4.87
C CYS A 18 3.69 17.85 4.49
N ALA A 19 2.65 18.62 4.19
CA ALA A 19 2.75 20.05 3.93
C ALA A 19 1.65 20.85 4.65
N HIS A 20 2.06 21.96 5.28
CA HIS A 20 1.18 22.96 5.89
C HIS A 20 0.78 24.06 4.88
N GLN A 21 -0.40 24.63 5.12
CA GLN A 21 -1.08 25.60 4.25
C GLN A 21 -0.36 26.96 4.16
N SER A 22 -0.34 27.55 2.95
CA SER A 22 -0.29 29.01 2.77
C SER A 22 -1.12 29.45 1.56
N THR A 23 -1.70 30.65 1.65
CA THR A 23 -2.75 31.23 0.78
C THR A 23 -2.24 31.78 -0.57
N PRO A 24 -3.06 31.86 -1.63
CA PRO A 24 -2.61 32.27 -2.98
C PRO A 24 -2.98 33.72 -3.38
N CYS A 25 -2.21 34.31 -4.31
CA CYS A 25 -2.53 35.53 -5.07
C CYS A 25 -2.15 35.39 -6.57
N PRO A 26 -2.77 36.13 -7.53
CA PRO A 26 -3.18 35.54 -8.81
C PRO A 26 -2.54 36.07 -10.12
N SER A 27 -2.76 35.25 -11.17
CA SER A 27 -3.05 35.59 -12.59
C SER A 27 -1.92 35.69 -13.64
N ARG A 28 -2.07 34.95 -14.76
CA ARG A 28 -2.29 35.47 -16.14
C ARG A 28 -2.45 34.34 -17.21
N ARG A 29 -3.40 34.54 -18.14
CA ARG A 29 -3.65 33.79 -19.42
C ARG A 29 -2.66 34.29 -20.52
N ILE A 30 -2.39 33.68 -21.69
CA ILE A 30 -3.22 33.32 -22.89
C ILE A 30 -2.35 32.42 -23.87
N PRO A 31 -2.68 32.09 -25.16
CA PRO A 31 -3.44 30.94 -25.74
C PRO A 31 -2.71 29.93 -26.70
N ASN A 32 -3.39 28.79 -26.93
CA ASN A 32 -3.69 27.94 -28.12
C ASN A 32 -2.68 27.39 -29.17
N HIS A 33 -2.87 26.06 -29.39
CA HIS A 33 -2.82 25.18 -30.61
C HIS A 33 -1.74 24.06 -30.55
N VAL A 34 -1.90 22.76 -30.92
CA VAL A 34 -2.96 21.82 -31.41
C VAL A 34 -2.36 20.36 -31.42
N ARG A 35 -3.17 19.31 -31.09
CA ARG A 35 -3.11 17.81 -31.39
C ARG A 35 -1.98 16.90 -30.81
N PHE A 36 -2.12 15.60 -30.43
CA PHE A 36 -3.18 14.54 -30.26
C PHE A 36 -2.63 13.36 -29.35
N ASP A 37 -3.53 12.47 -28.87
CA ASP A 37 -3.41 11.06 -28.31
C ASP A 37 -2.82 10.76 -26.90
N SER A 38 -3.26 9.79 -26.06
CA SER A 38 -4.26 8.68 -26.11
C SER A 38 -4.65 8.10 -24.71
N THR A 39 -5.73 7.31 -24.66
CA THR A 39 -6.20 6.17 -23.78
C THR A 39 -6.10 6.15 -22.24
N SER A 40 -7.24 5.91 -21.54
CA SER A 40 -7.50 4.87 -20.50
C SER A 40 -8.35 5.27 -19.25
N SER A 41 -9.00 4.25 -18.65
CA SER A 41 -9.56 4.17 -17.28
C SER A 41 -8.45 3.96 -16.23
N GLU A 42 -8.67 4.37 -14.98
CA GLU A 42 -7.68 4.38 -13.88
C GLU A 42 -8.17 3.64 -12.62
N ALA A 43 -7.40 2.65 -12.17
CA ALA A 43 -7.51 2.07 -10.84
C ALA A 43 -6.34 2.55 -9.96
N LYS A 44 -6.62 3.11 -8.78
CA LYS A 44 -5.62 3.65 -7.83
C LYS A 44 -5.73 2.91 -6.51
N VAL A 45 -4.64 2.30 -6.05
CA VAL A 45 -4.52 1.62 -4.75
C VAL A 45 -3.55 2.37 -3.86
N LEU A 46 -4.04 2.97 -2.78
CA LEU A 46 -3.25 3.75 -1.84
C LEU A 46 -2.88 2.89 -0.63
N VAL A 47 -1.59 2.59 -0.46
CA VAL A 47 -1.03 1.89 0.71
C VAL A 47 -0.40 2.88 1.69
N VAL A 48 -1.15 3.32 2.71
CA VAL A 48 -0.58 4.16 3.77
C VAL A 48 0.45 3.34 4.54
N GLY A 49 1.69 3.83 4.55
CA GLY A 49 2.86 3.10 4.99
C GLY A 49 2.96 2.87 6.50
N LEU A 50 3.67 1.81 6.86
CA LEU A 50 3.88 1.29 8.21
C LEU A 50 4.90 2.12 9.01
N PRO A 51 4.69 2.43 10.30
CA PRO A 51 5.81 2.65 11.19
C PRO A 51 6.53 1.33 11.45
N CYS A 52 7.87 1.43 11.52
CA CYS A 52 8.71 0.33 11.93
C CYS A 52 8.59 0.18 13.44
N THR A 53 7.79 -0.77 13.86
CA THR A 53 8.07 -1.47 15.10
C THR A 53 8.45 -2.87 14.71
N ALA A 54 9.54 -3.35 15.31
CA ALA A 54 9.70 -4.77 15.42
C ALA A 54 8.81 -5.29 16.53
N ASP A 55 8.67 -6.60 16.57
CA ASP A 55 7.82 -7.28 17.54
C ASP A 55 8.76 -8.15 18.37
N ARG A 56 8.65 -8.10 19.70
CA ARG A 56 9.44 -8.96 20.58
C ARG A 56 9.10 -10.41 20.22
N ALA A 57 10.09 -11.20 19.80
CA ALA A 57 9.88 -12.61 19.51
C ALA A 57 9.42 -13.32 20.80
N GLN A 58 8.11 -13.50 20.95
CA GLN A 58 7.56 -14.35 22.01
C GLN A 58 7.64 -15.81 21.55
N SER A 59 8.04 -16.69 22.46
CA SER A 59 7.99 -18.13 22.23
C SER A 59 6.53 -18.57 22.14
N VAL A 60 6.01 -18.73 20.93
CA VAL A 60 4.66 -19.29 20.73
C VAL A 60 4.71 -20.79 21.03
N VAL A 61 4.04 -21.18 22.11
CA VAL A 61 3.84 -22.57 22.53
C VAL A 61 2.74 -23.19 21.65
N GLY A 62 3.06 -24.33 21.01
CA GLY A 62 2.11 -25.34 20.54
C GLY A 62 1.02 -24.91 19.55
N LEU A 63 1.32 -24.92 18.25
CA LEU A 63 0.27 -24.96 17.21
C LEU A 63 -0.39 -26.35 17.22
N SER A 64 -1.55 -26.46 17.88
CA SER A 64 -2.44 -27.62 17.86
C SER A 64 -3.24 -27.68 16.54
N SER A 65 -3.53 -28.91 16.10
CA SER A 65 -4.16 -29.27 14.83
C SER A 65 -5.55 -28.66 14.60
N ASN A 66 -5.76 -28.22 13.35
CA ASN A 66 -7.01 -27.72 12.74
C ASN A 66 -8.27 -28.55 13.08
N GLY A 67 -9.06 -28.06 14.03
CA GLY A 67 -10.51 -28.25 14.04
C GLY A 67 -11.17 -26.93 13.62
N MET A 68 -11.78 -26.90 12.43
CA MET A 68 -12.64 -25.76 12.04
C MET A 68 -13.91 -25.81 12.88
N ASN A 69 -13.92 -25.10 14.01
CA ASN A 69 -15.10 -24.96 14.85
C ASN A 69 -15.82 -23.66 14.49
N THR A 70 -17.07 -23.78 14.07
CA THR A 70 -18.02 -22.66 14.07
C THR A 70 -18.55 -22.51 15.48
N GLU A 71 -18.33 -21.35 16.10
CA GLU A 71 -18.83 -21.05 17.44
C GLU A 71 -19.42 -19.65 17.44
N GLY A 72 -20.75 -19.57 17.66
CA GLY A 72 -21.51 -18.34 17.46
C GLY A 72 -21.53 -17.87 16.00
N ASP A 73 -21.47 -16.56 15.81
CA ASP A 73 -21.66 -15.92 14.49
C ASP A 73 -20.39 -15.87 13.62
N VAL A 74 -19.34 -16.63 13.98
CA VAL A 74 -18.05 -16.61 13.30
C VAL A 74 -17.45 -18.00 13.09
N LYS A 75 -16.64 -18.07 12.04
CA LYS A 75 -15.72 -19.17 11.77
C LYS A 75 -14.31 -18.77 12.19
N TRP A 76 -13.75 -19.48 13.16
CA TRP A 76 -12.36 -19.28 13.58
C TRP A 76 -11.39 -19.85 12.54
N LEU A 77 -10.37 -19.09 12.16
CA LEU A 77 -9.37 -19.54 11.19
C LEU A 77 -8.05 -19.88 11.87
N PHE A 78 -7.23 -18.87 12.17
CA PHE A 78 -5.87 -19.05 12.68
C PHE A 78 -5.48 -17.90 13.62
N PRO A 79 -4.53 -18.13 14.54
CA PRO A 79 -4.02 -17.07 15.40
C PRO A 79 -3.34 -16.00 14.55
N VAL A 80 -3.47 -14.76 15.00
CA VAL A 80 -2.85 -13.60 14.37
C VAL A 80 -1.35 -13.62 14.62
N GLY A 81 -0.56 -13.40 13.57
CA GLY A 81 0.87 -13.14 13.72
C GLY A 81 1.15 -11.68 14.08
N SER A 82 2.34 -11.43 14.61
CA SER A 82 2.73 -10.13 15.19
C SER A 82 2.53 -8.93 14.23
N SER A 83 2.71 -9.14 12.92
CA SER A 83 2.50 -8.09 11.93
C SER A 83 1.04 -7.67 11.83
N VAL A 84 0.10 -8.62 11.87
CA VAL A 84 -1.34 -8.34 11.78
C VAL A 84 -1.88 -7.79 13.11
N GLU A 85 -1.36 -8.26 14.25
CA GLU A 85 -1.67 -7.71 15.57
C GLU A 85 -1.35 -6.23 15.63
N LYS A 86 -0.15 -5.86 15.17
CA LYS A 86 0.29 -4.48 15.03
C LYS A 86 -0.70 -3.64 14.21
N MET A 87 -1.15 -4.13 13.05
CA MET A 87 -2.12 -3.40 12.22
C MET A 87 -3.47 -3.26 12.90
N ASN A 88 -3.89 -4.28 13.65
CA ASN A 88 -5.15 -4.25 14.39
C ASN A 88 -5.15 -3.17 15.46
N VAL A 89 -4.04 -3.02 16.18
CA VAL A 89 -3.88 -1.92 17.13
C VAL A 89 -3.76 -0.56 16.42
N ALA A 90 -2.99 -0.46 15.34
CA ALA A 90 -2.87 0.80 14.60
C ALA A 90 -4.24 1.32 14.10
N ALA A 91 -5.11 0.42 13.65
CA ALA A 91 -6.42 0.77 13.09
C ALA A 91 -7.40 1.32 14.15
N THR A 92 -7.25 1.01 15.44
CA THR A 92 -8.07 1.61 16.51
C THR A 92 -7.74 3.10 16.70
N HIS A 93 -6.54 3.51 16.31
CA HIS A 93 -6.04 4.88 16.33
C HIS A 93 -6.15 5.59 14.96
N ALA A 94 -6.93 5.03 14.02
CA ALA A 94 -7.03 5.49 12.63
C ALA A 94 -5.68 5.58 11.90
N GLN A 95 -4.73 4.74 12.27
CA GLN A 95 -3.45 4.64 11.60
C GLN A 95 -3.44 3.41 10.70
N LEU A 96 -2.69 3.49 9.60
CA LEU A 96 -2.51 2.37 8.66
C LEU A 96 -3.80 1.87 8.01
N ASN A 97 -4.78 2.75 7.81
CA ASN A 97 -5.92 2.44 6.97
C ASN A 97 -5.48 2.34 5.50
N LEU A 98 -5.99 1.34 4.77
CA LEU A 98 -5.71 1.15 3.36
C LEU A 98 -6.90 1.69 2.55
N ILE A 99 -6.68 2.66 1.68
CA ILE A 99 -7.75 3.21 0.83
C ILE A 99 -7.47 2.85 -0.63
N ALA A 100 -8.50 2.49 -1.39
CA ALA A 100 -8.38 2.40 -2.84
C ALA A 100 -9.42 3.32 -3.48
N SER A 101 -9.03 4.00 -4.55
CA SER A 101 -9.88 4.89 -5.32
C SER A 101 -9.91 4.46 -6.77
N LEU A 102 -11.09 4.20 -7.28
CA LEU A 102 -11.33 3.82 -8.66
C LEU A 102 -12.08 4.96 -9.36
N THR A 103 -11.62 5.31 -10.56
CA THR A 103 -12.44 6.09 -11.50
C THR A 103 -12.98 5.13 -12.53
N LEU A 104 -14.26 4.82 -12.41
CA LEU A 104 -14.97 3.89 -13.28
C LEU A 104 -15.67 4.67 -14.38
N ARG A 105 -15.65 4.11 -15.59
CA ARG A 105 -16.42 4.64 -16.72
C ARG A 105 -17.20 3.52 -17.36
N SER A 106 -18.41 3.82 -17.81
CA SER A 106 -19.33 2.83 -18.34
C SER A 106 -20.04 3.38 -19.57
N ALA A 107 -20.29 2.48 -20.53
CA ALA A 107 -21.10 2.75 -21.71
C ALA A 107 -22.59 2.91 -21.36
N VAL A 108 -23.01 2.22 -20.30
CA VAL A 108 -24.38 2.24 -19.78
C VAL A 108 -24.45 2.90 -18.41
N PRO A 109 -25.56 3.55 -18.04
CA PRO A 109 -25.72 4.13 -16.72
C PRO A 109 -25.74 3.01 -15.66
N LEU A 110 -24.88 3.13 -14.66
CA LEU A 110 -24.82 2.24 -13.51
C LEU A 110 -25.65 2.80 -12.36
N SER A 111 -26.53 1.98 -11.80
CA SER A 111 -27.29 2.28 -10.60
C SER A 111 -26.53 1.87 -9.33
N ALA A 112 -26.92 2.40 -8.18
CA ALA A 112 -26.41 1.96 -6.88
C ALA A 112 -26.65 0.46 -6.62
N ASP A 113 -27.71 -0.12 -7.21
CA ASP A 113 -28.00 -1.55 -7.11
C ASP A 113 -26.93 -2.41 -7.81
N HIS A 114 -26.42 -1.99 -8.97
CA HIS A 114 -25.31 -2.70 -9.64
C HIS A 114 -24.10 -2.79 -8.73
N PHE A 115 -23.73 -1.69 -8.07
CA PHE A 115 -22.62 -1.66 -7.11
C PHE A 115 -22.90 -2.54 -5.89
N HIS A 116 -24.09 -2.40 -5.28
CA HIS A 116 -24.45 -3.19 -4.10
C HIS A 116 -24.44 -4.70 -4.38
N ARG A 117 -25.06 -5.15 -5.48
CA ARG A 117 -25.07 -6.56 -5.90
C ARG A 117 -23.65 -7.07 -6.17
N THR A 118 -22.81 -6.25 -6.80
CA THR A 118 -21.40 -6.57 -7.02
C THR A 118 -20.66 -6.76 -5.71
N LEU A 119 -20.85 -5.87 -4.73
CA LEU A 119 -20.20 -5.97 -3.43
C LEU A 119 -20.67 -7.21 -2.64
N VAL A 120 -21.94 -7.61 -2.75
CA VAL A 120 -22.44 -8.87 -2.18
C VAL A 120 -21.69 -10.07 -2.76
N GLN A 121 -21.54 -10.13 -4.08
CA GLN A 121 -20.79 -11.21 -4.73
C GLN A 121 -19.30 -11.16 -4.35
N LEU A 122 -18.71 -9.96 -4.31
CA LEU A 122 -17.32 -9.76 -3.95
C LEU A 122 -17.04 -10.27 -2.53
N GLN A 123 -17.88 -9.89 -1.56
CA GLN A 123 -17.75 -10.32 -0.16
C GLN A 123 -17.90 -11.84 -0.02
N ARG A 124 -18.82 -12.46 -0.77
CA ARG A 124 -19.00 -13.93 -0.80
C ARG A 124 -17.81 -14.65 -1.41
N LYS A 125 -17.14 -14.05 -2.40
CA LYS A 125 -16.09 -14.72 -3.18
C LYS A 125 -14.67 -14.42 -2.71
N VAL A 126 -14.46 -13.34 -1.94
CA VAL A 126 -13.13 -12.94 -1.46
C VAL A 126 -13.06 -13.10 0.05
N ALA A 127 -12.36 -14.12 0.54
CA ALA A 127 -12.33 -14.48 1.95
C ALA A 127 -11.85 -13.36 2.89
N SER A 128 -10.89 -12.54 2.46
CA SER A 128 -10.40 -11.41 3.28
C SER A 128 -11.45 -10.33 3.54
N LEU A 129 -12.54 -10.27 2.76
CA LEU A 129 -13.64 -9.33 2.96
C LEU A 129 -14.70 -9.83 3.95
N ARG A 130 -14.52 -11.03 4.49
CA ARG A 130 -15.32 -11.56 5.61
C ARG A 130 -14.56 -11.51 6.92
N THR A 131 -13.31 -11.05 6.89
CA THR A 131 -12.41 -11.10 8.04
C THR A 131 -12.83 -10.16 9.16
N CYS A 132 -12.77 -10.66 10.40
CA CYS A 132 -12.79 -9.90 11.65
C CYS A 132 -11.70 -10.45 12.59
N PHE A 133 -11.37 -9.72 13.66
CA PHE A 133 -10.32 -10.07 14.63
C PHE A 133 -10.91 -10.25 16.03
N ARG A 134 -10.79 -11.45 16.61
CA ARG A 134 -11.36 -11.76 17.93
C ARG A 134 -10.33 -12.30 18.89
N GLN A 135 -10.51 -12.00 20.17
CA GLN A 135 -9.72 -12.59 21.24
C GLN A 135 -10.28 -13.97 21.60
N ARG A 136 -9.39 -14.96 21.74
CA ARG A 136 -9.68 -16.29 22.28
C ARG A 136 -8.45 -16.77 23.03
N ASP A 137 -8.64 -17.17 24.29
CA ASP A 137 -7.55 -17.65 25.16
C ASP A 137 -6.38 -16.65 25.27
N GLN A 138 -6.69 -15.35 25.36
CA GLN A 138 -5.73 -14.22 25.40
C GLN A 138 -4.91 -14.01 24.12
N GLU A 139 -5.19 -14.76 23.06
CA GLU A 139 -4.60 -14.56 21.74
C GLU A 139 -5.59 -13.88 20.79
N LEU A 140 -5.08 -13.03 19.91
CA LEU A 140 -5.87 -12.47 18.81
C LEU A 140 -5.94 -13.50 17.67
N TRP A 141 -7.13 -13.67 17.08
CA TRP A 141 -7.39 -14.63 16.00
C TRP A 141 -8.02 -13.93 14.80
N VAL A 142 -7.71 -14.46 13.62
CA VAL A 142 -8.42 -14.16 12.39
C VAL A 142 -9.66 -15.04 12.33
N CYS A 143 -10.80 -14.41 12.08
CA CYS A 143 -12.10 -15.06 11.97
C CYS A 143 -12.81 -14.62 10.69
N GLU A 144 -13.75 -15.42 10.18
CA GLU A 144 -14.72 -15.00 9.17
C GLU A 144 -16.09 -14.78 9.83
N VAL A 145 -16.74 -13.65 9.53
CA VAL A 145 -18.14 -13.42 9.88
C VAL A 145 -19.02 -14.26 8.96
N MET A 146 -19.94 -15.03 9.55
CA MET A 146 -20.80 -15.95 8.79
C MET A 146 -21.89 -15.22 7.99
N GLU A 147 -22.47 -14.17 8.57
CA GLU A 147 -23.47 -13.30 7.92
C GLU A 147 -22.96 -11.85 7.87
N PRO A 148 -21.95 -11.59 7.01
CA PRO A 148 -21.32 -10.29 6.97
C PRO A 148 -22.27 -9.23 6.40
N LYS A 149 -22.31 -8.05 7.05
CA LYS A 149 -22.98 -6.86 6.51
C LYS A 149 -21.99 -6.05 5.69
N ILE A 150 -22.49 -5.37 4.66
CA ILE A 150 -21.70 -4.49 3.81
C ILE A 150 -21.93 -3.05 4.24
N ASP A 151 -20.86 -2.35 4.66
CA ASP A 151 -20.88 -0.90 4.85
C ASP A 151 -20.68 -0.22 3.48
N PHE A 152 -21.78 -0.08 2.73
CA PHE A 152 -21.82 0.63 1.46
C PHE A 152 -22.71 1.87 1.57
N GLN A 153 -22.21 3.01 1.07
CA GLN A 153 -22.97 4.26 1.03
C GLN A 153 -22.78 4.94 -0.33
N VAL A 154 -23.88 5.51 -0.84
CA VAL A 154 -23.82 6.47 -1.94
C VAL A 154 -23.68 7.86 -1.32
N ILE A 155 -22.64 8.58 -1.71
CA ILE A 155 -22.33 9.90 -1.21
C ILE A 155 -22.80 10.93 -2.23
N GLU A 156 -23.74 11.75 -1.79
CA GLU A 156 -24.23 12.91 -2.52
C GLU A 156 -23.51 14.17 -2.02
N ASN A 157 -23.23 15.12 -2.90
CA ASN A 157 -22.71 16.45 -2.55
C ASN A 157 -21.35 16.46 -1.82
N SER A 158 -20.44 15.54 -2.17
CA SER A 158 -19.06 15.53 -1.68
C SER A 158 -18.10 15.23 -2.82
N ASP A 159 -16.86 15.70 -2.70
CA ASP A 159 -15.79 15.39 -3.65
C ASP A 159 -14.91 14.23 -3.16
N LEU A 160 -14.12 13.69 -4.08
CA LEU A 160 -13.28 12.53 -3.84
C LEU A 160 -12.21 12.77 -2.76
N GLU A 161 -11.59 13.94 -2.74
CA GLU A 161 -10.51 14.25 -1.80
C GLU A 161 -11.07 14.37 -0.38
N THR A 162 -12.21 15.07 -0.23
CA THR A 162 -12.93 15.18 1.04
C THR A 162 -13.32 13.81 1.61
N GLU A 163 -13.86 12.90 0.80
CA GLU A 163 -14.23 11.56 1.28
C GLU A 163 -13.00 10.71 1.63
N ILE A 164 -11.92 10.81 0.87
CA ILE A 164 -10.65 10.16 1.21
C ILE A 164 -10.13 10.66 2.57
N ASP A 165 -10.13 11.97 2.79
CA ASP A 165 -9.68 12.60 4.05
C ASP A 165 -10.55 12.19 5.24
N LYS A 166 -11.86 11.98 5.04
CA LYS A 166 -12.74 11.42 6.09
C LYS A 166 -12.40 9.96 6.40
N LEU A 167 -12.15 9.15 5.37
CA LEU A 167 -11.89 7.72 5.53
C LEU A 167 -10.51 7.44 6.13
N ILE A 168 -9.49 8.27 5.84
CA ILE A 168 -8.14 8.01 6.33
C ILE A 168 -8.05 8.16 7.85
N ILE A 169 -8.79 9.12 8.42
CA ILE A 169 -8.83 9.39 9.87
C ILE A 169 -9.94 8.63 10.60
N LYS A 170 -10.69 7.75 9.93
CA LYS A 170 -11.77 6.98 10.55
C LYS A 170 -11.23 5.66 11.11
N PRO A 171 -11.29 5.43 12.44
CA PRO A 171 -10.95 4.12 12.99
C PRO A 171 -11.95 3.05 12.54
N PHE A 172 -11.48 1.80 12.48
CA PHE A 172 -12.39 0.65 12.39
C PHE A 172 -12.90 0.34 13.81
N ALA A 173 -14.10 0.83 14.14
CA ALA A 173 -14.61 0.84 15.51
C ALA A 173 -15.00 -0.54 16.09
N LYS A 174 -15.23 -1.55 15.23
CA LYS A 174 -15.76 -2.86 15.64
C LYS A 174 -15.08 -4.05 14.96
N PRO A 175 -13.75 -4.16 15.00
CA PRO A 175 -13.03 -5.20 14.28
C PRO A 175 -13.36 -6.61 14.79
N ALA A 176 -13.96 -6.74 15.99
CA ALA A 176 -14.36 -8.01 16.56
C ALA A 176 -15.68 -8.58 16.05
N VAL A 177 -16.57 -7.76 15.48
CA VAL A 177 -17.94 -8.22 15.15
C VAL A 177 -18.35 -7.96 13.71
N GLU A 178 -17.70 -7.02 13.04
CA GLU A 178 -18.04 -6.64 11.66
C GLU A 178 -16.84 -6.89 10.73
N PRO A 179 -17.09 -7.17 9.44
CA PRO A 179 -16.03 -7.19 8.44
C PRO A 179 -15.26 -5.87 8.42
N VAL A 180 -13.94 -5.96 8.33
CA VAL A 180 -13.06 -4.80 8.49
C VAL A 180 -12.79 -4.05 7.18
N TRP A 181 -13.86 -3.72 6.45
CA TRP A 181 -13.81 -2.91 5.23
C TRP A 181 -15.13 -2.19 4.95
N LEU A 182 -15.08 -1.15 4.11
CA LEU A 182 -16.24 -0.40 3.66
C LEU A 182 -16.05 0.09 2.22
N ALA A 183 -17.15 0.52 1.60
CA ALA A 183 -17.14 1.11 0.26
C ALA A 183 -18.00 2.37 0.16
N ARG A 184 -17.59 3.32 -0.69
CA ARG A 184 -18.35 4.54 -0.99
C ARG A 184 -18.46 4.73 -2.50
N LEU A 185 -19.67 5.02 -2.99
CA LEU A 185 -19.90 5.44 -4.37
C LEU A 185 -20.17 6.95 -4.36
N LEU A 186 -19.34 7.73 -5.03
CA LEU A 186 -19.57 9.14 -5.25
C LEU A 186 -20.19 9.30 -6.64
N GLN A 187 -21.35 9.93 -6.69
CA GLN A 187 -21.94 10.35 -7.96
C GLN A 187 -21.17 11.57 -8.45
N THR A 188 -20.39 11.39 -9.52
CA THR A 188 -19.75 12.52 -10.21
C THR A 188 -20.84 13.38 -10.85
N SER A 189 -20.69 14.72 -10.76
CA SER A 189 -21.54 15.65 -11.49
C SER A 189 -21.51 15.34 -12.99
N ASP A 190 -22.64 15.56 -13.69
CA ASP A 190 -22.84 15.28 -15.12
C ASP A 190 -21.84 15.98 -16.07
N GLU A 191 -20.95 16.85 -15.57
CA GLU A 191 -19.90 17.45 -16.37
C GLU A 191 -18.68 16.53 -16.52
N PRO A 192 -18.38 16.02 -17.74
CA PRO A 192 -17.21 15.20 -17.98
C PRO A 192 -15.92 16.01 -17.79
N SER A 193 -15.13 15.68 -16.77
CA SER A 193 -13.87 16.37 -16.49
C SER A 193 -12.71 16.01 -17.43
N CYS A 194 -12.93 15.19 -18.47
CA CYS A 194 -11.90 14.79 -19.42
C CYS A 194 -12.28 14.97 -20.90
N ARG A 195 -11.50 15.81 -21.60
CA ARG A 195 -11.59 16.15 -23.03
C ARG A 195 -10.80 15.18 -23.92
N GLY A 196 -11.14 13.89 -23.93
CA GLY A 196 -10.50 12.87 -24.79
C GLY A 196 -11.47 12.25 -25.80
N SER A 197 -11.05 12.06 -27.06
CA SER A 197 -11.90 11.56 -28.16
C SER A 197 -12.29 10.08 -28.06
N GLU A 198 -11.52 9.26 -27.34
CA GLU A 198 -11.76 7.81 -27.15
C GLU A 198 -12.72 7.49 -25.98
N LEU A 199 -13.18 8.51 -25.26
CA LEU A 199 -14.06 8.36 -24.09
C LEU A 199 -15.54 8.65 -24.42
N LYS A 200 -15.86 8.88 -25.70
CA LYS A 200 -17.26 9.10 -26.12
C LYS A 200 -18.13 7.88 -25.85
N ASP A 201 -17.56 6.69 -25.95
CA ASP A 201 -18.29 5.42 -25.79
C ASP A 201 -18.57 5.07 -24.32
N PHE A 202 -18.01 5.83 -23.37
CA PHE A 202 -18.20 5.61 -21.92
C PHE A 202 -18.59 6.92 -21.22
N PRO A 203 -19.80 7.45 -21.50
CA PRO A 203 -20.20 8.78 -21.05
C PRO A 203 -20.46 8.85 -19.54
N HIS A 204 -20.70 7.72 -18.88
CA HIS A 204 -21.01 7.68 -17.46
C HIS A 204 -19.74 7.47 -16.64
N GLN A 205 -19.43 8.41 -15.74
CA GLN A 205 -18.27 8.32 -14.85
C GLN A 205 -18.73 8.18 -13.40
N TYR A 206 -17.98 7.39 -12.62
CA TYR A 206 -18.19 7.18 -11.20
C TYR A 206 -16.87 7.21 -10.44
N SER A 207 -16.88 7.75 -9.23
CA SER A 207 -15.77 7.60 -8.30
C SER A 207 -16.15 6.60 -7.22
N PHE A 208 -15.34 5.56 -7.04
CA PHE A 208 -15.61 4.50 -6.10
C PHE A 208 -14.44 4.35 -5.14
N LEU A 209 -14.73 4.32 -3.84
CA LEU A 209 -13.74 4.17 -2.78
C LEU A 209 -13.93 2.85 -2.06
N PHE A 210 -12.82 2.19 -1.76
CA PHE A 210 -12.74 1.17 -0.73
C PHE A 210 -11.88 1.69 0.42
N SER A 211 -12.25 1.36 1.65
CA SER A 211 -11.34 1.43 2.79
C SER A 211 -11.25 0.06 3.44
N PHE A 212 -10.03 -0.42 3.65
CA PHE A 212 -9.73 -1.71 4.22
C PHE A 212 -8.88 -1.54 5.48
N HIS A 213 -9.14 -2.38 6.46
CA HIS A 213 -8.24 -2.57 7.57
C HIS A 213 -6.99 -3.32 7.09
N HIS A 214 -5.82 -2.71 7.27
CA HIS A 214 -4.60 -3.21 6.66
C HIS A 214 -4.16 -4.57 7.23
N GLY A 215 -4.60 -4.95 8.43
CA GLY A 215 -4.41 -6.32 8.96
C GLY A 215 -5.09 -7.42 8.11
N ALA A 216 -6.18 -7.12 7.40
CA ALA A 216 -6.90 -8.09 6.56
C ALA A 216 -6.44 -8.06 5.10
N VAL A 217 -5.96 -6.89 4.63
CA VAL A 217 -5.62 -6.64 3.23
C VAL A 217 -4.32 -5.85 3.15
N ASP A 218 -3.31 -6.39 2.44
CA ASP A 218 -2.15 -5.59 1.98
C ASP A 218 -2.34 -5.10 0.54
N GLY A 219 -1.37 -4.33 0.02
CA GLY A 219 -1.47 -3.77 -1.33
C GLY A 219 -1.66 -4.81 -2.45
N ILE A 220 -1.13 -6.04 -2.31
CA ILE A 220 -1.33 -7.11 -3.30
C ILE A 220 -2.73 -7.71 -3.16
N SER A 221 -3.15 -8.03 -1.94
CA SER A 221 -4.52 -8.49 -1.68
C SER A 221 -5.56 -7.46 -2.12
N GLY A 222 -5.28 -6.17 -1.92
CA GLY A 222 -6.13 -5.06 -2.36
C GLY A 222 -6.26 -5.02 -3.88
N LEU A 223 -5.17 -5.20 -4.63
CA LEU A 223 -5.24 -5.31 -6.09
C LEU A 223 -6.07 -6.50 -6.56
N LEU A 224 -5.95 -7.66 -5.90
CA LEU A 224 -6.79 -8.82 -6.20
C LEU A 224 -8.28 -8.55 -5.93
N VAL A 225 -8.60 -7.88 -4.82
CA VAL A 225 -9.96 -7.43 -4.50
C VAL A 225 -10.52 -6.51 -5.58
N LEU A 226 -9.76 -5.49 -5.99
CA LEU A 226 -10.22 -4.52 -6.98
C LEU A 226 -10.41 -5.15 -8.37
N THR A 227 -9.54 -6.10 -8.70
CA THR A 227 -9.66 -6.86 -9.95
C THR A 227 -10.91 -7.74 -9.95
N ALA A 228 -11.15 -8.47 -8.85
CA ALA A 228 -12.36 -9.26 -8.69
C ALA A 228 -13.61 -8.38 -8.72
N PHE A 229 -13.56 -7.19 -8.12
CA PHE A 229 -14.65 -6.21 -8.14
C PHE A 229 -14.98 -5.75 -9.56
N GLN A 230 -13.96 -5.37 -10.35
CA GLN A 230 -14.17 -4.93 -11.73
C GLN A 230 -14.85 -6.01 -12.57
N LYS A 231 -14.36 -7.26 -12.50
CA LYS A 231 -14.93 -8.39 -13.24
C LYS A 231 -16.37 -8.68 -12.79
N LEU A 232 -16.62 -8.71 -11.48
CA LEU A 232 -17.97 -8.96 -10.96
C LEU A 232 -18.95 -7.84 -11.31
N LEU A 233 -18.48 -6.59 -11.38
CA LEU A 233 -19.32 -5.45 -11.77
C LEU A 233 -19.80 -5.63 -13.21
N GLU A 234 -18.89 -6.03 -14.10
CA GLU A 234 -19.21 -6.34 -15.48
C GLU A 234 -20.20 -7.51 -15.59
N ASP A 235 -19.95 -8.62 -14.88
CA ASP A 235 -20.85 -9.77 -14.88
C ASP A 235 -22.27 -9.38 -14.38
N VAL A 236 -22.36 -8.55 -13.35
CA VAL A 236 -23.63 -8.04 -12.81
C VAL A 236 -24.35 -7.15 -13.82
N VAL A 237 -23.63 -6.26 -14.50
CA VAL A 237 -24.20 -5.30 -15.48
C VAL A 237 -24.69 -6.02 -16.74
N THR A 238 -23.93 -7.00 -17.22
CA THR A 238 -24.29 -7.80 -18.41
C THR A 238 -25.29 -8.91 -18.12
N GLY A 239 -25.55 -9.20 -16.85
CA GLY A 239 -26.38 -10.34 -16.44
C GLY A 239 -25.69 -11.69 -16.69
N ALA A 240 -24.36 -11.71 -16.84
CA ALA A 240 -23.59 -12.92 -17.02
C ALA A 240 -23.67 -13.84 -15.80
N HIS A 241 -23.40 -15.13 -16.04
CA HIS A 241 -23.35 -16.11 -14.96
C HIS A 241 -22.13 -15.88 -14.06
N ILE A 242 -22.38 -15.64 -12.78
CA ILE A 242 -21.33 -15.53 -11.77
C ILE A 242 -21.07 -16.92 -11.20
N SER A 243 -19.88 -17.47 -11.49
CA SER A 243 -19.40 -18.73 -10.92
C SER A 243 -19.42 -18.70 -9.39
N GLU A 244 -19.36 -19.86 -8.73
CA GLU A 244 -19.27 -19.99 -7.26
C GLU A 244 -17.81 -20.02 -6.74
N GLU A 245 -16.82 -20.11 -7.63
CA GLU A 245 -15.40 -20.24 -7.26
C GLU A 245 -14.86 -19.06 -6.45
N GLN A 246 -14.06 -19.32 -5.42
CA GLN A 246 -13.49 -18.24 -4.60
C GLN A 246 -12.36 -17.50 -5.34
N TYR A 247 -12.31 -16.18 -5.17
CA TYR A 247 -11.20 -15.35 -5.61
C TYR A 247 -10.12 -15.36 -4.54
N GLY A 248 -9.17 -16.29 -4.71
CA GLY A 248 -8.01 -16.40 -3.85
C GLY A 248 -8.26 -17.06 -2.51
N ARG A 249 -7.18 -17.21 -1.75
CA ARG A 249 -7.15 -17.93 -0.47
C ARG A 249 -6.57 -17.05 0.63
N LEU A 250 -7.33 -16.85 1.70
CA LEU A 250 -6.82 -16.22 2.92
C LEU A 250 -5.91 -17.22 3.64
N VAL A 251 -4.70 -16.79 3.99
CA VAL A 251 -3.70 -17.67 4.62
C VAL A 251 -3.05 -17.00 5.83
N SER A 252 -2.59 -17.84 6.75
CA SER A 252 -1.84 -17.42 7.94
C SER A 252 -0.42 -16.98 7.63
N GLU A 253 0.28 -16.42 8.62
CA GLU A 253 1.69 -16.04 8.54
C GLU A 253 2.66 -17.22 8.76
N GLU A 254 2.19 -18.48 8.78
CA GLU A 254 2.99 -19.64 9.19
C GLU A 254 4.32 -19.79 8.41
N GLN A 255 4.29 -19.61 7.08
CA GLN A 255 5.50 -19.67 6.25
C GLN A 255 6.49 -18.54 6.59
N THR A 256 5.98 -17.33 6.85
CA THR A 256 6.79 -16.20 7.31
C THR A 256 7.41 -16.50 8.67
N MET A 257 6.63 -16.99 9.64
CA MET A 257 7.13 -17.34 10.97
C MET A 257 8.20 -18.44 10.94
N LYS A 258 8.12 -19.38 9.98
CA LYS A 258 9.19 -20.38 9.77
C LYS A 258 10.49 -19.74 9.28
N LEU A 259 10.43 -18.77 8.37
CA LEU A 259 11.61 -18.03 7.88
C LEU A 259 12.22 -17.15 8.98
N GLU A 260 11.37 -16.50 9.77
CA GLU A 260 11.80 -15.69 10.91
C GLU A 260 12.51 -16.54 11.97
N ARG A 261 11.93 -17.69 12.38
CA ARG A 261 12.59 -18.61 13.33
C ARG A 261 13.94 -19.11 12.83
N LYS A 262 14.02 -19.56 11.57
CA LYS A 262 15.29 -19.98 10.97
C LYS A 262 16.34 -18.86 10.97
N THR A 263 15.90 -17.62 10.76
CA THR A 263 16.79 -16.45 10.78
C THR A 263 17.25 -16.14 12.20
N LEU A 264 16.36 -16.24 13.18
CA LEU A 264 16.68 -16.07 14.60
C LEU A 264 17.70 -17.11 15.06
N ASP A 265 17.46 -18.40 14.79
CA ASP A 265 18.37 -19.48 15.15
C ASP A 265 19.78 -19.25 14.59
N LYS A 266 19.86 -18.77 13.33
CA LYS A 266 21.14 -18.43 12.69
C LYS A 266 21.85 -17.27 13.39
N LEU A 267 21.13 -16.21 13.76
CA LEU A 267 21.69 -15.06 14.47
C LEU A 267 22.16 -15.45 15.87
N GLU A 268 21.36 -16.22 16.60
CA GLU A 268 21.69 -16.68 17.95
C GLU A 268 22.87 -17.66 17.98
N SER A 269 23.12 -18.40 16.89
CA SER A 269 24.32 -19.25 16.75
C SER A 269 25.65 -18.46 16.75
N ASN A 270 25.61 -17.14 16.52
CA ASN A 270 26.78 -16.27 16.61
C ASN A 270 26.42 -14.97 17.38
N PRO A 271 26.40 -15.01 18.72
CA PRO A 271 25.94 -13.89 19.54
C PRO A 271 26.77 -12.60 19.34
N LYS A 272 28.08 -12.73 19.09
CA LYS A 272 28.95 -11.56 18.85
C LYS A 272 28.56 -10.84 17.57
N GLU A 273 28.33 -11.58 16.50
CA GLU A 273 27.88 -11.02 15.24
C GLU A 273 26.47 -10.44 15.37
N PHE A 274 25.58 -11.12 16.07
CA PHE A 274 24.22 -10.61 16.29
C PHE A 274 24.25 -9.29 17.08
N GLN A 275 25.03 -9.20 18.16
CA GLN A 275 25.19 -7.96 18.92
C GLN A 275 25.78 -6.82 18.07
N ARG A 276 26.81 -7.12 17.25
CA ARG A 276 27.39 -6.16 16.30
C ARG A 276 26.33 -5.60 15.35
N LEU A 277 25.48 -6.47 14.80
CA LEU A 277 24.39 -6.06 13.90
C LEU A 277 23.32 -5.21 14.59
N VAL A 278 23.04 -5.48 15.88
CA VAL A 278 22.13 -4.67 16.70
C VAL A 278 22.71 -3.27 16.91
N GLU A 279 23.99 -3.17 17.26
CA GLU A 279 24.69 -1.89 17.44
C GLU A 279 24.77 -1.09 16.13
N GLU A 280 25.07 -1.75 15.01
CA GLU A 280 25.05 -1.12 13.69
C GLU A 280 23.67 -0.55 13.35
N MET A 281 22.60 -1.33 13.57
CA MET A 281 21.23 -0.85 13.34
C MET A 281 20.88 0.33 14.25
N ALA A 282 21.25 0.28 15.53
CA ALA A 282 21.04 1.39 16.46
C ALA A 282 21.73 2.67 15.98
N GLY A 283 22.95 2.55 15.44
CA GLY A 283 23.71 3.67 14.87
C GLY A 283 23.09 4.27 13.60
N THR A 284 22.17 3.58 12.92
CA THR A 284 21.42 4.15 11.77
C THR A 284 20.18 4.95 12.17
N ILE A 285 19.73 4.82 13.41
CA ILE A 285 18.58 5.58 13.92
C ILE A 285 19.02 7.03 14.05
N SER A 286 18.39 7.89 13.25
CA SER A 286 18.69 9.32 13.22
C SER A 286 17.39 10.10 13.06
N THR A 287 17.43 11.36 13.47
CA THR A 287 16.34 12.30 13.22
C THR A 287 16.20 12.47 11.70
N PRO A 288 14.99 12.36 11.11
CA PRO A 288 14.78 12.59 9.69
C PRO A 288 15.29 13.96 9.24
N LEU A 289 15.78 14.06 8.01
CA LEU A 289 16.36 15.29 7.46
C LEU A 289 15.35 16.44 7.42
N ILE A 290 14.08 16.15 7.11
CA ILE A 290 13.01 17.17 7.13
C ILE A 290 12.88 17.74 8.55
N ASN A 291 12.90 16.90 9.58
CA ASN A 291 12.82 17.38 10.96
C ASN A 291 14.08 18.15 11.39
N GLN A 292 15.26 17.78 10.88
CA GLN A 292 16.49 18.54 11.12
C GLN A 292 16.43 19.94 10.49
N ALA A 293 15.87 20.06 9.29
CA ALA A 293 15.84 21.32 8.54
C ALA A 293 14.67 22.24 8.94
N PHE A 294 13.50 21.68 9.22
CA PHE A 294 12.25 22.43 9.44
C PHE A 294 11.68 22.29 10.85
N GLY A 295 12.29 21.47 11.70
CA GLY A 295 11.79 21.15 13.04
C GLY A 295 10.80 19.97 13.05
N THR A 296 10.53 19.45 14.25
CA THR A 296 9.53 18.39 14.45
C THR A 296 8.15 19.02 14.68
N PRO A 297 7.09 18.60 13.97
CA PRO A 297 5.73 19.08 14.20
C PRO A 297 5.27 18.90 15.66
N ALA A 298 4.39 19.79 16.13
CA ALA A 298 3.80 19.68 17.47
C ALA A 298 2.93 18.42 17.59
N LYS A 299 2.88 17.82 18.79
CA LYS A 299 2.27 16.50 19.04
C LYS A 299 0.76 16.40 18.77
N GLU A 300 0.08 17.52 18.54
CA GLU A 300 -1.38 17.59 18.45
C GLU A 300 -1.89 17.69 17.00
N GLU A 301 -1.00 17.82 16.01
CA GLU A 301 -1.36 18.05 14.61
C GLU A 301 -0.77 16.98 13.67
N PHE A 302 -1.40 15.80 13.60
CA PHE A 302 -1.02 14.78 12.60
C PHE A 302 -2.17 14.38 11.68
N PRO A 303 -2.84 15.31 10.96
CA PRO A 303 -3.71 14.90 9.89
C PRO A 303 -2.86 14.29 8.77
N THR A 304 -3.06 13.00 8.49
CA THR A 304 -2.54 12.44 7.24
C THR A 304 -3.25 13.11 6.08
N ARG A 305 -2.49 13.63 5.12
CA ARG A 305 -3.00 14.22 3.88
C ARG A 305 -2.43 13.45 2.70
N ILE A 306 -3.17 13.44 1.60
CA ILE A 306 -2.76 12.77 0.37
C ILE A 306 -2.52 13.83 -0.70
N LEU A 307 -1.28 13.92 -1.16
CA LEU A 307 -0.92 14.75 -2.30
C LEU A 307 -0.80 13.85 -3.53
N GLN A 308 -1.78 13.96 -4.44
CA GLN A 308 -1.75 13.23 -5.70
C GLN A 308 -0.99 14.02 -6.77
N ARG A 309 -0.10 13.32 -7.48
CA ARG A 309 0.61 13.84 -8.65
C ARG A 309 0.53 12.80 -9.76
N VAL A 310 0.02 13.22 -10.92
CA VAL A 310 -0.09 12.36 -12.10
C VAL A 310 1.12 12.61 -12.99
N VAL A 311 1.97 11.59 -13.15
CA VAL A 311 3.07 11.61 -14.13
C VAL A 311 2.49 11.29 -15.50
N LYS A 312 2.79 12.12 -16.51
CA LYS A 312 2.29 11.89 -17.88
C LYS A 312 2.84 10.58 -18.44
N ALA A 313 2.02 9.86 -19.20
CA ALA A 313 2.37 8.54 -19.73
C ALA A 313 3.70 8.54 -20.53
N HIS A 314 3.93 9.54 -21.39
CA HIS A 314 5.18 9.62 -22.15
C HIS A 314 6.41 9.81 -21.24
N GLN A 315 6.31 10.64 -20.19
CA GLN A 315 7.41 10.87 -19.25
C GLN A 315 7.74 9.59 -18.48
N LEU A 316 6.70 8.88 -18.03
CA LEU A 316 6.82 7.59 -17.37
C LEU A 316 7.47 6.56 -18.31
N HIS A 317 7.03 6.49 -19.56
CA HIS A 317 7.58 5.59 -20.56
C HIS A 317 9.08 5.86 -20.78
N THR A 318 9.46 7.12 -21.00
CA THR A 318 10.87 7.52 -21.15
C THR A 318 11.70 7.16 -19.91
N LEU A 319 11.19 7.41 -18.71
CA LEU A 319 11.86 7.02 -17.47
C LEU A 319 12.04 5.50 -17.39
N HIS A 320 11.00 4.74 -17.72
CA HIS A 320 11.04 3.29 -17.67
C HIS A 320 12.03 2.69 -18.69
N GLU A 321 12.04 3.19 -19.92
CA GLU A 321 13.03 2.80 -20.94
C GLU A 321 14.45 3.11 -20.48
N ARG A 322 14.67 4.28 -19.86
CA ARG A 322 15.98 4.64 -19.31
C ARG A 322 16.40 3.68 -18.21
N CYS A 323 15.51 3.35 -17.26
CA CYS A 323 15.77 2.37 -16.21
C CYS A 323 16.16 1.00 -16.79
N ARG A 324 15.42 0.52 -17.80
CA ARG A 324 15.75 -0.74 -18.50
C ARG A 324 17.13 -0.69 -19.15
N SER A 325 17.47 0.40 -19.84
CA SER A 325 18.78 0.54 -20.50
C SER A 325 19.97 0.54 -19.52
N LEU A 326 19.72 0.88 -18.26
CA LEU A 326 20.73 0.91 -17.20
C LEU A 326 20.69 -0.34 -16.30
N GLY A 327 19.76 -1.28 -16.55
CA GLY A 327 19.60 -2.49 -15.75
C GLY A 327 19.00 -2.29 -14.36
N ILE A 328 18.42 -1.12 -14.06
CA ILE A 328 17.85 -0.79 -12.74
C ILE A 328 16.32 -0.91 -12.73
N THR A 329 15.71 -1.05 -11.56
CA THR A 329 14.25 -0.98 -11.45
C THR A 329 13.72 0.45 -11.44
N LEU A 330 12.46 0.62 -11.85
CA LEU A 330 11.75 1.89 -11.69
C LEU A 330 11.65 2.32 -10.22
N ASN A 331 11.50 1.37 -9.29
CA ASN A 331 11.46 1.64 -7.85
C ASN A 331 12.77 2.26 -7.35
N SER A 332 13.92 1.69 -7.73
CA SER A 332 15.23 2.22 -7.36
C SER A 332 15.47 3.61 -7.96
N ALA A 333 15.04 3.84 -9.20
CA ALA A 333 15.15 5.16 -9.83
C ALA A 333 14.31 6.21 -9.08
N LEU A 334 13.09 5.89 -8.68
CA LEU A 334 12.21 6.82 -7.96
C LEU A 334 12.67 7.06 -6.52
N ALA A 335 13.11 6.02 -5.81
CA ALA A 335 13.76 6.21 -4.52
C ALA A 335 14.98 7.13 -4.64
N SER A 336 15.73 7.01 -5.74
CA SER A 336 16.88 7.89 -6.01
C SER A 336 16.48 9.33 -6.33
N ILE A 337 15.35 9.52 -7.04
CA ILE A 337 14.77 10.85 -7.29
C ILE A 337 14.38 11.49 -5.95
N ILE A 338 13.67 10.76 -5.08
CA ILE A 338 13.27 11.24 -3.75
C ILE A 338 14.49 11.63 -2.92
N ASN A 339 15.52 10.77 -2.86
CA ASN A 339 16.77 11.07 -2.15
C ASN A 339 17.43 12.36 -2.65
N THR A 340 17.51 12.52 -3.98
CA THR A 340 18.14 13.70 -4.59
C THR A 340 17.34 14.97 -4.31
N ALA A 341 16.01 14.89 -4.44
CA ALA A 341 15.11 16.01 -4.16
C ALA A 341 15.14 16.40 -2.67
N LEU A 342 15.20 15.42 -1.76
CA LEU A 342 15.29 15.66 -0.33
C LEU A 342 16.59 16.38 0.04
N VAL A 343 17.73 15.97 -0.54
CA VAL A 343 19.02 16.66 -0.35
C VAL A 343 18.95 18.13 -0.80
N GLU A 344 18.38 18.38 -1.99
CA GLU A 344 18.24 19.73 -2.51
C GLU A 344 17.33 20.58 -1.62
N LEU A 345 16.18 20.03 -1.21
CA LEU A 345 15.23 20.69 -0.33
C LEU A 345 15.85 21.10 1.01
N VAL A 346 16.55 20.20 1.69
CA VAL A 346 17.13 20.52 3.01
C VAL A 346 18.36 21.42 2.90
N ALA A 347 19.12 21.33 1.80
CA ALA A 347 20.20 22.27 1.53
C ALA A 347 19.66 23.68 1.28
N GLU A 348 18.58 23.84 0.50
CA GLU A 348 17.91 25.13 0.30
C GLU A 348 17.36 25.71 1.60
N ALA A 349 16.96 24.86 2.56
CA ALA A 349 16.53 25.26 3.90
C ALA A 349 17.70 25.61 4.86
N GLY A 350 18.96 25.52 4.41
CA GLY A 350 20.14 25.88 5.20
C GLY A 350 20.80 24.73 5.96
N LEU A 351 20.36 23.48 5.78
CA LEU A 351 21.04 22.30 6.33
C LEU A 351 22.24 21.93 5.45
N GLU A 352 23.33 22.68 5.61
CA GLU A 352 24.55 22.58 4.80
C GLU A 352 25.43 21.38 5.21
N LYS A 353 25.50 20.35 4.36
CA LYS A 353 26.38 19.18 4.53
C LYS A 353 26.97 18.74 3.18
N ASP A 354 28.14 18.12 3.20
CA ASP A 354 28.74 17.55 1.98
C ASP A 354 27.99 16.31 1.49
N ALA A 355 27.47 15.53 2.44
CA ALA A 355 26.65 14.35 2.19
C ALA A 355 25.61 14.16 3.29
N TYR A 356 24.51 13.51 2.94
CA TYR A 356 23.37 13.25 3.80
C TYR A 356 23.13 11.74 3.89
N ALA A 357 23.03 11.21 5.10
CA ALA A 357 22.56 9.85 5.31
C ALA A 357 21.03 9.87 5.25
N ILE A 358 20.45 9.22 4.24
CA ILE A 358 19.00 9.13 4.05
C ILE A 358 18.56 7.71 4.30
N THR A 359 17.71 7.49 5.30
CA THR A 359 17.11 6.20 5.62
C THR A 359 15.70 6.14 5.04
N SER A 360 15.51 5.30 4.03
CA SER A 360 14.21 5.03 3.42
C SER A 360 13.65 3.69 3.91
N GLN A 361 12.33 3.59 4.08
CA GLN A 361 11.67 2.32 4.36
C GLN A 361 10.87 1.83 3.15
N HIS A 362 11.01 0.54 2.82
CA HIS A 362 10.35 -0.06 1.65
C HIS A 362 9.40 -1.18 2.06
N ALA A 363 8.18 -1.14 1.56
CA ALA A 363 7.20 -2.20 1.80
C ALA A 363 7.47 -3.41 0.91
N ILE A 364 7.90 -4.54 1.47
CA ILE A 364 8.27 -5.76 0.73
C ILE A 364 7.17 -6.82 0.85
N ASN A 365 6.81 -7.43 -0.28
CA ASN A 365 5.90 -8.58 -0.29
C ASN A 365 6.61 -9.84 0.23
N LYS A 366 6.28 -10.30 1.44
CA LYS A 366 6.88 -11.49 2.09
C LYS A 366 6.60 -12.79 1.32
N ARG A 367 5.51 -12.85 0.54
CA ARG A 367 5.14 -14.01 -0.28
C ARG A 367 6.22 -14.41 -1.29
N ARG A 368 7.11 -13.50 -1.67
CA ARG A 368 8.22 -13.77 -2.59
C ARG A 368 9.26 -14.77 -2.05
N TYR A 369 9.26 -15.01 -0.74
CA TYR A 369 10.17 -15.94 -0.06
C TYR A 369 9.48 -17.27 0.26
N TRP A 370 8.19 -17.39 -0.04
CA TRP A 370 7.42 -18.59 0.25
C TRP A 370 7.57 -19.61 -0.88
N LYS A 371 7.34 -20.88 -0.55
CA LYS A 371 7.34 -21.96 -1.53
C LYS A 371 5.98 -22.04 -2.23
N GLY A 372 5.97 -22.56 -3.46
CA GLY A 372 4.75 -22.81 -4.24
C GLY A 372 4.17 -21.54 -4.89
N ASP A 373 2.97 -21.67 -5.46
CA ASP A 373 2.26 -20.56 -6.07
C ASP A 373 1.53 -19.71 -5.01
N ASN A 374 1.84 -18.41 -5.03
CA ASN A 374 1.32 -17.40 -4.13
C ASN A 374 0.58 -16.27 -4.86
N SER A 375 0.29 -16.44 -6.16
CA SER A 375 -0.41 -15.46 -7.01
C SER A 375 -1.78 -15.08 -6.46
N MET A 376 -2.48 -16.04 -5.86
CA MET A 376 -3.86 -15.90 -5.36
C MET A 376 -3.94 -15.85 -3.82
N VAL A 377 -2.85 -15.48 -3.15
CA VAL A 377 -2.80 -15.43 -1.68
C VAL A 377 -3.25 -14.09 -1.13
N LEU A 378 -4.29 -14.12 -0.30
CA LEU A 378 -4.88 -12.99 0.40
C LEU A 378 -4.36 -12.85 1.85
N GLY A 379 -4.57 -11.68 2.43
CA GLY A 379 -4.14 -11.31 3.78
C GLY A 379 -3.10 -10.18 3.78
N ASN A 380 -2.63 -9.81 4.96
CA ASN A 380 -1.47 -8.95 5.10
C ASN A 380 -0.19 -9.79 5.17
N HIS A 381 0.61 -9.72 4.12
CA HIS A 381 1.94 -10.34 4.07
C HIS A 381 2.98 -9.33 3.56
N VAL A 382 2.84 -8.08 3.98
CA VAL A 382 3.86 -7.05 3.77
C VAL A 382 4.80 -7.00 4.97
N GLY A 383 6.06 -6.67 4.74
CA GLY A 383 6.97 -6.30 5.82
C GLY A 383 7.88 -5.14 5.40
N PRO A 384 8.27 -4.28 6.34
CA PRO A 384 9.15 -3.17 6.04
C PRO A 384 10.60 -3.63 5.89
N MET A 385 11.34 -3.03 4.96
CA MET A 385 12.79 -3.16 4.85
C MET A 385 13.44 -1.79 4.72
N SER A 386 14.36 -1.45 5.61
CA SER A 386 15.04 -0.14 5.60
C SER A 386 16.30 -0.17 4.74
N HIS A 387 16.56 0.96 4.10
CA HIS A 387 17.72 1.16 3.26
C HIS A 387 18.26 2.57 3.42
N THR A 388 19.45 2.65 4.00
CA THR A 388 20.18 3.90 4.27
C THR A 388 21.22 4.12 3.19
N MET A 389 21.20 5.31 2.58
CA MET A 389 22.13 5.72 1.52
C MET A 389 22.83 7.02 1.89
N HIS A 390 24.13 7.07 1.67
CA HIS A 390 24.88 8.32 1.72
C HIS A 390 24.74 9.03 0.38
N THR A 391 24.06 10.18 0.40
CA THR A 391 23.69 10.96 -0.78
C THR A 391 24.48 12.27 -0.79
N PRO A 392 25.41 12.46 -1.75
CA PRO A 392 26.18 13.70 -1.87
C PRO A 392 25.28 14.90 -2.17
N ARG A 393 25.65 16.09 -1.71
CA ARG A 393 24.91 17.33 -2.03
C ARG A 393 24.75 17.56 -3.54
N GLY A 394 25.80 17.24 -4.31
CA GLY A 394 25.83 17.40 -5.76
C GLY A 394 25.26 16.22 -6.57
N ASN A 395 24.50 15.31 -5.95
CA ASN A 395 24.12 14.03 -6.54
C ASN A 395 23.39 14.13 -7.90
N ARG A 396 22.74 15.27 -8.19
CA ARG A 396 22.04 15.49 -9.47
C ARG A 396 22.95 15.26 -10.69
N LYS A 397 24.24 15.60 -10.61
CA LYS A 397 25.20 15.44 -11.73
C LYS A 397 25.48 13.96 -12.04
N ASP A 398 25.55 13.13 -11.00
CA ASP A 398 25.89 11.70 -11.09
C ASP A 398 24.69 10.80 -10.79
N PHE A 399 23.47 11.32 -11.00
CA PHE A 399 22.21 10.71 -10.57
C PHE A 399 22.07 9.24 -10.99
N TRP A 400 22.45 8.91 -12.23
CA TRP A 400 22.28 7.53 -12.73
C TRP A 400 23.28 6.55 -12.11
N GLU A 401 24.49 6.97 -11.79
CA GLU A 401 25.46 6.12 -11.09
C GLU A 401 25.03 5.92 -9.63
N TYR A 402 24.51 6.96 -9.00
CA TYR A 402 23.85 6.85 -7.70
C TYR A 402 22.68 5.86 -7.73
N ALA A 403 21.79 5.96 -8.73
CA ALA A 403 20.64 5.09 -8.86
C ALA A 403 21.01 3.61 -9.10
N LYS A 404 22.10 3.35 -9.84
CA LYS A 404 22.66 2.00 -9.99
C LYS A 404 23.20 1.44 -8.68
N ARG A 405 23.90 2.27 -7.89
CA ARG A 405 24.39 1.88 -6.56
C ARG A 405 23.22 1.53 -5.64
N PHE A 406 22.22 2.41 -5.57
CA PHE A 406 20.98 2.15 -4.83
C PHE A 406 20.36 0.80 -5.25
N ASP A 407 20.13 0.59 -6.54
CA ASP A 407 19.51 -0.63 -7.05
C ASP A 407 20.31 -1.89 -6.70
N THR A 408 21.64 -1.82 -6.82
CA THR A 408 22.55 -2.92 -6.51
C THR A 408 22.48 -3.30 -5.03
N GLU A 409 22.61 -2.33 -4.14
CA GLU A 409 22.57 -2.56 -2.69
C GLU A 409 21.19 -3.02 -2.22
N PHE A 410 20.12 -2.41 -2.75
CA PHE A 410 18.75 -2.78 -2.41
C PHE A 410 18.42 -4.21 -2.87
N ARG A 411 18.77 -4.58 -4.11
CA ARG A 411 18.58 -5.95 -4.61
C ARG A 411 19.42 -6.97 -3.84
N LYS A 412 20.60 -6.60 -3.37
CA LYS A 412 21.42 -7.46 -2.51
C LYS A 412 20.65 -7.79 -1.22
N LYS A 413 20.15 -6.78 -0.50
CA LYS A 413 19.29 -6.97 0.70
C LYS A 413 18.07 -7.85 0.41
N LEU A 414 17.41 -7.64 -0.73
CA LEU A 414 16.27 -8.45 -1.15
C LEU A 414 16.61 -9.92 -1.39
N LYS A 415 17.80 -10.23 -1.93
CA LYS A 415 18.29 -11.60 -2.18
C LYS A 415 18.73 -12.29 -0.90
N GLU A 416 19.29 -11.52 0.03
CA GLU A 416 19.77 -12.00 1.33
C GLU A 416 18.65 -12.17 2.36
N GLU A 417 17.39 -11.95 1.95
CA GLU A 417 16.20 -12.05 2.83
C GLU A 417 16.30 -11.10 4.05
N TYR A 418 17.00 -9.97 3.88
CA TYR A 418 17.38 -9.05 4.96
C TYR A 418 16.19 -8.54 5.79
N ILE A 419 15.00 -8.50 5.21
CA ILE A 419 13.74 -8.15 5.89
C ILE A 419 13.52 -8.96 7.19
N PHE A 420 13.81 -10.27 7.20
CA PHE A 420 13.60 -11.10 8.38
C PHE A 420 14.66 -10.81 9.45
N GLN A 421 15.92 -10.65 9.02
CA GLN A 421 17.02 -10.26 9.89
C GLN A 421 16.76 -8.90 10.52
N GLU A 422 16.33 -7.91 9.73
CA GLU A 422 16.00 -6.58 10.19
C GLU A 422 14.86 -6.59 11.21
N LYS A 423 13.78 -7.34 10.97
CA LYS A 423 12.67 -7.49 11.92
C LYS A 423 13.19 -7.97 13.29
N ILE A 424 14.03 -9.01 13.30
CA ILE A 424 14.58 -9.61 14.52
C ILE A 424 15.56 -8.67 15.22
N ILE A 425 16.43 -7.98 14.47
CA ILE A 425 17.37 -7.02 15.06
C ILE A 425 16.62 -5.85 15.70
N ARG A 426 15.67 -5.27 14.96
CA ARG A 426 14.87 -4.15 15.47
C ARG A 426 14.09 -4.53 16.72
N SER A 427 13.72 -5.80 16.92
CA SER A 427 12.98 -6.21 18.13
C SER A 427 13.83 -6.12 19.39
N ARG A 428 15.15 -6.15 19.24
CA ARG A 428 16.12 -5.94 20.33
C ARG A 428 16.33 -4.47 20.66
N LEU A 429 15.88 -3.56 19.79
CA LEU A 429 15.98 -2.11 19.98
C LEU A 429 14.71 -1.48 20.57
N LEU A 430 13.67 -2.28 20.77
CA LEU A 430 12.45 -1.80 21.42
C LEU A 430 12.68 -1.63 22.92
N PRO A 431 12.01 -0.64 23.55
CA PRO A 431 11.93 -0.55 25.01
C PRO A 431 11.42 -1.85 25.65
N GLU A 432 11.84 -2.14 26.88
CA GLU A 432 11.41 -3.35 27.59
C GLU A 432 9.88 -3.38 27.86
N ASP A 433 9.29 -2.20 28.03
CA ASP A 433 7.87 -1.93 28.26
C ASP A 433 7.09 -1.66 26.96
N TYR A 434 7.70 -1.93 25.80
CA TYR A 434 7.04 -1.76 24.52
C TYR A 434 5.73 -2.56 24.43
N SER A 435 4.68 -1.86 24.02
CA SER A 435 3.44 -2.46 23.53
C SER A 435 2.99 -1.73 22.28
N HIS A 436 2.27 -2.43 21.39
CA HIS A 436 1.65 -1.79 20.22
C HIS A 436 0.72 -0.65 20.64
N GLU A 437 -0.04 -0.84 21.73
CA GLU A 437 -0.98 0.17 22.22
C GLU A 437 -0.26 1.44 22.64
N ALA A 438 0.79 1.34 23.47
CA ALA A 438 1.58 2.50 23.88
C ALA A 438 2.25 3.21 22.69
N PHE A 439 2.70 2.42 21.70
CA PHE A 439 3.34 2.97 20.50
C PHE A 439 2.37 3.76 19.61
N TYR A 440 1.15 3.26 19.38
CA TYR A 440 0.17 3.91 18.49
C TYR A 440 -0.72 4.95 19.17
N SER A 441 -0.91 4.85 20.49
CA SER A 441 -1.59 5.88 21.28
C SER A 441 -0.74 7.15 21.48
N SER A 442 0.57 7.06 21.23
CA SER A 442 1.47 8.20 21.20
C SER A 442 1.91 8.49 19.75
N SER A 443 2.45 9.69 19.49
CA SER A 443 3.06 9.99 18.20
C SER A 443 4.47 9.38 18.19
N PRO A 444 4.68 8.25 17.51
CA PRO A 444 5.97 7.57 17.58
C PRO A 444 7.06 8.44 16.93
N PRO A 445 8.30 8.41 17.44
CA PRO A 445 9.39 9.12 16.80
C PRO A 445 9.59 8.55 15.39
N THR A 446 9.61 9.45 14.40
CA THR A 446 9.93 9.08 13.02
C THR A 446 11.42 8.74 12.94
N VAL A 447 11.75 7.52 12.48
CA VAL A 447 13.13 6.99 12.41
C VAL A 447 13.64 6.77 10.98
N TYR A 448 12.89 7.26 9.99
CA TYR A 448 13.22 7.19 8.57
C TYR A 448 12.77 8.48 7.90
N ASP A 449 13.45 8.86 6.81
CA ASP A 449 13.15 10.07 6.05
C ASP A 449 11.86 9.97 5.25
N TYR A 450 11.59 8.80 4.69
CA TYR A 450 10.36 8.52 3.96
C TYR A 450 10.09 7.02 3.85
N LEU A 451 8.85 6.70 3.52
CA LEU A 451 8.41 5.36 3.17
C LEU A 451 8.04 5.28 1.70
N MET A 452 8.41 4.17 1.05
CA MET A 452 8.06 3.85 -0.32
C MET A 452 7.35 2.49 -0.38
N SER A 453 6.14 2.49 -0.94
CA SER A 453 5.45 1.24 -1.28
C SER A 453 5.92 0.73 -2.64
N ASN A 454 5.92 -0.59 -2.85
CA ASN A 454 6.23 -1.15 -4.17
C ASN A 454 5.34 -0.55 -5.25
N ILE A 455 5.98 -0.23 -6.36
CA ILE A 455 5.31 0.18 -7.58
C ILE A 455 4.85 -1.07 -8.32
N VAL A 456 3.53 -1.25 -8.43
CA VAL A 456 2.97 -2.33 -9.24
C VAL A 456 2.80 -1.83 -10.67
N ILE A 457 3.42 -2.55 -11.61
CA ILE A 457 3.18 -2.40 -13.04
C ILE A 457 2.05 -3.38 -13.40
N PRO A 458 0.87 -2.90 -13.82
CA PRO A 458 -0.31 -3.75 -14.02
C PRO A 458 -0.12 -4.90 -15.01
N HIS A 459 0.88 -4.87 -15.90
CA HIS A 459 1.07 -5.89 -16.95
C HIS A 459 1.37 -7.31 -16.46
N LYS A 460 1.64 -7.51 -15.17
CA LYS A 460 1.73 -8.85 -14.57
C LYS A 460 0.40 -9.39 -14.06
N PHE A 461 -0.64 -8.56 -14.06
CA PHE A 461 -2.01 -8.95 -13.81
C PHE A 461 -2.74 -8.73 -15.13
N ASP A 462 -2.77 -9.77 -15.98
CA ASP A 462 -3.46 -9.75 -17.30
C ASP A 462 -4.92 -9.27 -17.19
N MET A 463 -5.48 -9.27 -15.98
CA MET A 463 -6.85 -8.87 -15.65
C MET A 463 -7.12 -7.34 -15.62
N ILE A 464 -6.11 -6.45 -15.62
CA ILE A 464 -6.34 -4.99 -15.52
C ILE A 464 -6.30 -4.29 -16.90
N ARG A 465 -6.00 -5.02 -17.99
CA ARG A 465 -5.72 -4.42 -19.29
C ARG A 465 -6.89 -4.34 -20.27
N GLU A 466 -8.04 -4.94 -19.99
CA GLU A 466 -9.13 -4.95 -20.95
C GLU A 466 -9.99 -3.69 -20.82
N VAL A 467 -9.84 -2.80 -21.81
CA VAL A 467 -10.94 -1.90 -22.20
C VAL A 467 -11.97 -2.81 -22.85
N ILE A 468 -12.99 -3.15 -22.07
CA ILE A 468 -14.07 -4.01 -22.54
C ILE A 468 -15.07 -3.10 -23.24
N GLN A 469 -15.14 -3.22 -24.57
CA GLN A 469 -16.23 -2.67 -25.35
C GLN A 469 -17.48 -3.48 -25.03
N LEU A 470 -18.40 -2.86 -24.30
CA LEU A 470 -19.77 -3.35 -24.16
C LEU A 470 -20.47 -3.04 -25.49
N THR A 471 -20.67 -4.06 -26.33
CA THR A 471 -21.58 -3.96 -27.48
C THR A 471 -22.75 -4.89 -27.23
N ASP A 472 -23.96 -4.40 -27.50
CA ASP A 472 -25.23 -5.15 -27.45
C ASP A 472 -25.19 -6.48 -28.24
#